data_AF-A0A532UHA5-F1
#
_entry.id   AF-A0A532UHA5-F1
#
_cell.length_a   1.000
_cell.length_b   1.000
_cell.length_c   1.000
_cell.angle_alpha   90.00
_cell.angle_beta   90.00
_cell.angle_gamma   90.00
#
_symmetry.space_group_name_H-M   'P 1'
#
loop_
_entity.id
_entity.type
_entity.pdbx_description
1 polymer ?
#
loop_
_entity_poly.entity_id
_entity_poly.type
_entity_poly.pdbx_seq_one_letter_code
_entity_poly.pdbx_strand_id
1 'polypeptide(L)'
;MEDSKKKPIMIGIIVVSLGVAGLVTFKKGSGSGGIKDIPEGDATWVKCNNPECKAEYEMGTRDYYKALTANMNPNPTASGPTPLPCKKCNKPSLFGAEKCQNPDCGTVFIQGIAGQNDHPDRCPECGQSATEESRKKRLAEG
;
A
#
# COMPACT_ATOMS: atom_id res chain seq x y z
N MET A 1 -21.22 -38.12 -39.09
CA MET A 1 -21.37 -36.65 -39.05
C MET A 1 -20.08 -36.04 -39.53
N GLU A 2 -20.13 -35.45 -40.73
CA GLU A 2 -18.98 -35.12 -41.57
C GLU A 2 -17.97 -34.16 -40.92
N ASP A 3 -16.68 -34.51 -40.98
CA ASP A 3 -15.56 -33.71 -40.47
C ASP A 3 -15.42 -32.33 -41.13
N SER A 4 -16.15 -32.08 -42.23
CA SER A 4 -16.25 -30.77 -42.88
C SER A 4 -17.00 -29.71 -42.06
N LYS A 5 -17.94 -30.10 -41.17
CA LYS A 5 -18.67 -29.14 -40.31
C LYS A 5 -17.94 -28.81 -39.01
N LYS A 6 -16.97 -29.63 -38.58
CA LYS A 6 -16.23 -29.43 -37.32
C LYS A 6 -15.22 -28.27 -37.39
N LYS A 7 -14.57 -28.08 -38.54
CA LYS A 7 -13.58 -27.02 -38.77
C LYS A 7 -14.15 -25.60 -38.60
N PRO A 8 -15.29 -25.22 -39.22
CA PRO A 8 -15.85 -23.88 -39.01
C PRO A 8 -16.37 -23.65 -37.60
N ILE A 9 -16.89 -24.70 -36.93
CA ILE A 9 -17.33 -24.61 -35.52
C ILE A 9 -16.14 -24.38 -34.59
N MET A 10 -15.02 -25.09 -34.81
CA MET A 10 -13.81 -24.91 -34.02
C MET A 10 -13.19 -23.52 -34.21
N ILE A 11 -13.16 -23.00 -35.44
CA ILE A 11 -12.71 -21.62 -35.72
C ILE A 11 -13.62 -20.60 -35.03
N GLY A 12 -14.94 -20.80 -35.06
CA GLY A 12 -15.91 -19.95 -34.37
C GLY A 12 -15.65 -19.87 -32.85
N ILE A 13 -15.38 -21.01 -32.21
CA ILE A 13 -15.07 -21.06 -30.76
C ILE A 13 -13.78 -20.29 -30.45
N ILE A 14 -12.74 -20.41 -31.28
CA ILE A 14 -11.46 -19.69 -31.08
C ILE A 14 -11.67 -18.18 -31.19
N VAL A 15 -12.41 -17.71 -32.20
CA VAL A 15 -12.65 -16.27 -32.39
C VAL A 15 -13.48 -15.69 -31.23
N VAL A 16 -14.50 -16.41 -30.78
CA VAL A 16 -15.33 -15.99 -29.64
C VAL A 16 -14.51 -15.95 -28.35
N SER A 17 -13.70 -16.98 -28.07
CA SER A 17 -12.89 -17.04 -26.85
C SER A 17 -11.80 -15.95 -26.83
N LEU A 18 -11.14 -15.67 -27.96
CA LEU A 18 -10.20 -14.54 -28.07
C LEU A 18 -10.91 -13.19 -27.92
N GLY A 19 -12.11 -13.03 -28.49
CA GLY A 19 -12.91 -11.81 -28.33
C GLY A 19 -13.30 -11.55 -26.88
N VAL A 20 -13.74 -12.59 -26.16
CA VAL A 20 -14.06 -12.50 -24.72
C VAL A 20 -12.81 -12.20 -23.89
N ALA A 21 -11.69 -12.86 -24.18
CA ALA A 21 -10.42 -12.60 -23.50
C ALA A 21 -9.95 -11.16 -23.71
N GLY A 22 -10.05 -10.64 -24.94
CA GLY A 22 -9.77 -9.23 -25.26
C GLY A 22 -10.66 -8.27 -24.47
N LEU A 23 -11.98 -8.53 -24.43
CA LEU A 23 -12.95 -7.69 -23.72
C LEU A 23 -12.71 -7.67 -22.19
N VAL A 24 -12.42 -8.83 -21.59
CA VAL A 24 -12.10 -8.95 -20.15
C VAL A 24 -10.79 -8.24 -19.83
N THR A 25 -9.78 -8.36 -20.70
CA THR A 25 -8.49 -7.68 -20.53
C THR A 25 -8.64 -6.17 -20.64
N PHE A 26 -9.46 -5.68 -21.58
CA PHE A 26 -9.71 -4.24 -21.75
C PHE A 26 -10.47 -3.64 -20.56
N LYS A 27 -11.42 -4.37 -19.97
CA LYS A 27 -12.15 -3.94 -18.78
C LYS A 27 -11.33 -4.01 -17.49
N LYS A 28 -10.31 -4.87 -17.41
CA LYS A 28 -9.39 -4.95 -16.27
C LYS A 28 -8.24 -3.94 -16.30
N GLY A 29 -8.10 -3.17 -17.38
CA GLY A 29 -6.98 -2.24 -17.59
C GLY A 29 -7.06 -0.88 -16.91
N SER A 30 -8.10 -0.58 -16.12
CA SER A 30 -8.27 0.76 -15.52
C SER A 30 -8.23 0.71 -14.00
N GLY A 31 -7.02 0.77 -13.46
CA GLY A 31 -6.82 0.88 -12.02
C GLY A 31 -5.37 1.12 -11.62
N SER A 32 -4.59 1.81 -12.45
CA SER A 32 -3.28 2.33 -12.03
C SER A 32 -3.51 3.74 -11.46
N GLY A 33 -4.02 3.79 -10.23
CA GLY A 33 -4.15 5.03 -9.47
C GLY A 33 -2.76 5.53 -9.12
N GLY A 34 -2.27 6.55 -9.81
CA GLY A 34 -0.97 7.16 -9.51
C GLY A 34 -1.07 8.10 -8.31
N ILE A 35 0.05 8.71 -7.93
CA ILE A 35 0.10 9.76 -6.88
C ILE A 35 -0.92 10.91 -7.12
N LYS A 36 -1.40 11.06 -8.37
CA LYS A 36 -2.41 12.05 -8.79
C LYS A 36 -3.83 11.72 -8.32
N ASP A 37 -4.12 10.45 -8.03
CA ASP A 37 -5.44 9.99 -7.59
C ASP A 37 -5.63 10.08 -6.06
N ILE A 38 -4.58 10.46 -5.32
CA ILE A 38 -4.65 10.70 -3.88
C ILE A 38 -5.39 12.03 -3.64
N PRO A 39 -6.50 12.04 -2.85
CA PRO A 39 -7.26 13.25 -2.57
C PRO A 39 -6.41 14.25 -1.78
N GLU A 40 -6.61 15.54 -2.06
CA GLU A 40 -5.79 16.62 -1.50
C GLU A 40 -6.00 16.87 0.00
N GLY A 41 -7.02 16.23 0.61
CA GLY A 41 -7.31 16.31 2.03
C GLY A 41 -6.69 15.19 2.88
N ASP A 42 -6.06 14.18 2.27
CA ASP A 42 -5.51 13.07 3.03
C ASP A 42 -4.19 13.45 3.70
N ALA A 43 -4.10 13.15 4.99
CA ALA A 43 -2.90 13.29 5.78
C ALA A 43 -2.38 11.91 6.19
N THR A 44 -1.06 11.77 6.21
CA THR A 44 -0.36 10.60 6.73
C THR A 44 0.48 11.00 7.93
N TRP A 45 0.54 10.11 8.90
CA TRP A 45 1.41 10.29 10.06
C TRP A 45 2.85 10.02 9.66
N VAL A 46 3.77 10.85 10.16
CA VAL A 46 5.19 10.63 10.02
C VAL A 46 5.89 10.76 11.37
N LYS A 47 6.90 9.92 11.57
CA LYS A 47 7.66 9.88 12.82
C LYS A 47 9.15 9.92 12.54
N CYS A 48 9.85 10.75 13.30
CA CYS A 48 11.30 10.88 13.25
C CYS A 48 11.95 9.82 14.14
N ASN A 49 12.77 8.95 13.54
CA ASN A 49 13.51 7.90 14.25
C ASN A 49 14.80 8.42 14.93
N ASN A 50 15.09 9.73 14.86
CA ASN A 50 16.21 10.31 15.59
C ASN A 50 15.86 10.38 17.09
N PRO A 51 16.61 9.72 17.99
CA PRO A 51 16.32 9.68 19.43
C PRO A 51 16.34 11.06 20.11
N GLU A 52 17.03 12.04 19.53
CA GLU A 52 17.07 13.41 20.06
C GLU A 52 15.84 14.24 19.65
N CYS A 53 15.16 13.87 18.57
CA CYS A 53 14.08 14.67 17.98
C CYS A 53 12.70 14.07 18.31
N LYS A 54 12.50 12.78 18.02
CA LYS A 54 11.24 12.03 18.23
C LYS A 54 9.97 12.78 17.75
N ALA A 55 10.11 13.67 16.78
CA ALA A 55 8.99 14.47 16.29
C ALA A 55 7.98 13.56 15.58
N GLU A 56 6.71 13.81 15.89
CA GLU A 56 5.54 13.15 15.30
C GLU A 56 4.62 14.25 14.77
N TYR A 57 4.23 14.15 13.51
CA TYR A 57 3.33 15.11 12.89
C TYR A 57 2.64 14.51 11.67
N GLU A 58 1.55 15.15 11.26
CA GLU A 58 0.86 14.82 10.02
C GLU A 58 1.46 15.61 8.85
N MET A 59 1.51 14.99 7.68
CA MET A 59 1.81 15.66 6.43
C MET A 59 0.87 15.17 5.33
N GLY A 60 0.63 16.01 4.31
CA GLY A 60 -0.21 15.61 3.19
C GLY A 60 0.32 14.33 2.54
N THR A 61 -0.55 13.35 2.35
CA THR A 61 -0.18 12.03 1.80
C THR A 61 0.47 12.17 0.43
N ARG A 62 -0.04 13.09 -0.41
CA ARG A 62 0.55 13.40 -1.72
C ARG A 62 1.98 13.96 -1.59
N ASP A 63 2.22 14.85 -0.64
CA ASP A 63 3.55 15.43 -0.41
C ASP A 63 4.52 14.39 0.14
N TYR A 64 4.03 13.48 0.97
CA TYR A 64 4.82 12.35 1.50
C TYR A 64 5.32 11.47 0.36
N TYR A 65 4.42 11.01 -0.52
CA TYR A 65 4.84 10.16 -1.64
C TYR A 65 5.69 10.90 -2.66
N LYS A 66 5.42 12.18 -2.94
CA LYS A 66 6.31 13.00 -3.79
C LYS A 66 7.72 13.09 -3.21
N ALA A 67 7.84 13.35 -1.92
CA ALA A 67 9.13 13.40 -1.24
C ALA A 67 9.82 12.04 -1.28
N LEU A 68 9.07 10.95 -1.08
CA LEU A 68 9.59 9.59 -1.14
C LEU A 68 10.16 9.28 -2.53
N THR A 69 9.41 9.54 -3.60
CA THR A 69 9.86 9.36 -4.99
C THR A 69 11.05 10.25 -5.34
N ALA A 70 11.07 11.50 -4.87
CA ALA A 70 12.19 12.41 -5.11
C ALA A 70 13.49 11.98 -4.40
N ASN A 71 13.37 11.29 -3.27
CA ASN A 71 14.52 10.79 -2.50
C ASN A 71 14.85 9.32 -2.79
N MET A 72 14.04 8.62 -3.59
CA MET A 72 14.25 7.20 -3.91
C MET A 72 15.68 7.02 -4.41
N ASN A 73 16.44 6.18 -3.69
CA ASN A 73 17.80 5.87 -4.07
C ASN A 73 17.76 5.22 -5.47
N PRO A 74 18.54 5.72 -6.45
CA PRO A 74 18.60 5.12 -7.78
C PRO A 74 19.13 3.68 -7.75
N ASN A 75 19.68 3.22 -6.62
CA ASN A 75 20.11 1.85 -6.44
C ASN A 75 18.92 0.93 -6.08
N PRO A 76 18.45 0.06 -7.00
CA PRO A 76 17.33 -0.86 -6.76
C PRO A 76 17.64 -1.96 -5.74
N THR A 77 18.89 -2.07 -5.25
CA THR A 77 19.30 -3.05 -4.23
C THR A 77 19.14 -2.53 -2.80
N ALA A 78 18.77 -1.26 -2.60
CA ALA A 78 18.50 -0.72 -1.28
C ALA A 78 17.16 -1.25 -0.74
N SER A 79 17.22 -2.35 -0.01
CA SER A 79 16.08 -2.97 0.67
C SER A 79 15.69 -2.15 1.91
N GLY A 80 15.01 -1.01 1.72
CA GLY A 80 14.49 -0.25 2.86
C GLY A 80 13.69 0.99 2.46
N PRO A 81 12.76 1.45 3.30
CA PRO A 81 12.05 2.71 3.09
C PRO A 81 13.07 3.85 3.06
N THR A 82 13.00 4.66 2.01
CA THR A 82 13.89 5.82 1.86
C THR A 82 13.61 6.82 2.97
N PRO A 83 14.60 7.16 3.82
CA PRO A 83 14.39 8.11 4.91
C PRO A 83 14.23 9.53 4.35
N LEU A 84 13.21 10.24 4.83
CA LEU A 84 12.95 11.63 4.47
C LEU A 84 13.62 12.60 5.46
N PRO A 85 13.94 13.84 5.05
CA PRO A 85 14.42 14.86 5.98
C PRO A 85 13.32 15.28 6.96
N CYS A 86 13.60 15.21 8.26
CA CYS A 86 12.67 15.64 9.29
C CYS A 86 12.59 17.18 9.35
N LYS A 87 11.38 17.76 9.36
CA LYS A 87 11.18 19.22 9.42
C LYS A 87 11.72 19.88 10.70
N LYS A 88 11.90 19.11 11.78
CA LYS A 88 12.33 19.61 13.10
C LYS A 88 13.85 19.56 13.30
N CYS A 89 14.50 18.45 12.90
CA CYS A 89 15.94 18.26 13.11
C CYS A 89 16.76 18.22 11.81
N ASN A 90 16.12 18.29 10.65
CA ASN A 90 16.74 18.28 9.31
C ASN A 90 17.62 17.06 9.00
N LYS A 91 17.53 16.00 9.80
CA LYS A 91 18.23 14.72 9.57
C LYS A 91 17.36 13.80 8.69
N PRO A 92 17.94 12.96 7.81
CA PRO A 92 17.23 11.97 7.01
C PRO A 92 16.83 10.79 7.91
N SER A 93 15.77 11.00 8.69
CA SER A 93 15.31 10.06 9.71
C SER A 93 13.79 10.06 9.86
N LEU A 94 13.07 10.64 8.90
CA LEU A 94 11.62 10.69 8.89
C LEU A 94 11.08 9.49 8.10
N PHE A 95 10.17 8.75 8.73
CA PHE A 95 9.53 7.57 8.16
C PHE A 95 8.01 7.70 8.24
N GLY A 96 7.32 7.00 7.33
CA GLY A 96 5.87 6.80 7.42
C GLY A 96 5.51 6.12 8.74
N ALA A 97 4.48 6.64 9.37
CA ALA A 97 4.01 6.18 10.66
C ALA A 97 2.49 5.99 10.61
N GLU A 98 1.98 5.31 11.61
CA GLU A 98 0.55 5.16 11.82
C GLU A 98 0.23 5.33 13.30
N LYS A 99 -0.99 5.79 13.56
CA LYS A 99 -1.52 5.92 14.90
C LYS A 99 -2.29 4.65 15.25
N CYS A 100 -1.98 4.08 16.41
CA CYS A 100 -2.72 2.94 16.94
C CYS A 100 -4.22 3.29 17.04
N GLN A 101 -5.06 2.43 16.49
CA GLN A 101 -6.53 2.59 16.51
C GLN A 101 -7.13 2.30 17.88
N ASN A 102 -6.37 1.70 18.80
CA ASN A 102 -6.79 1.52 20.17
C ASN A 102 -6.95 2.88 20.87
N PRO A 103 -8.17 3.27 21.30
CA PRO A 103 -8.38 4.55 21.98
C PRO A 103 -7.59 4.68 23.29
N ASP A 104 -7.28 3.56 23.94
CA ASP A 104 -6.52 3.53 25.20
C ASP A 104 -5.01 3.63 25.00
N CYS A 105 -4.52 3.39 23.78
CA CYS A 105 -3.08 3.43 23.46
C CYS A 105 -2.71 4.72 22.72
N GLY A 106 -3.33 4.98 21.57
CA GLY A 106 -3.09 6.18 20.76
C GLY A 106 -1.65 6.39 20.25
N THR A 107 -0.73 5.45 20.49
CA THR A 107 0.68 5.56 20.14
C THR A 107 0.89 5.68 18.64
N VAL A 108 1.74 6.61 18.21
CA VAL A 108 2.21 6.71 16.83
C VAL A 108 3.50 5.91 16.68
N PHE A 109 3.55 4.99 15.73
CA PHE A 109 4.71 4.13 15.49
C PHE A 109 5.04 4.05 14.00
N ILE A 110 6.30 3.72 13.70
CA ILE A 110 6.77 3.59 12.32
C ILE A 110 6.16 2.33 11.72
N GLN A 111 5.59 2.43 10.52
CA GLN A 111 4.96 1.29 9.85
C GLN A 111 5.97 0.16 9.66
N GLY A 112 5.55 -1.09 9.92
CA GLY A 112 6.40 -2.27 9.76
C GLY A 112 7.42 -2.50 10.88
N ILE A 113 7.33 -1.78 12.01
CA ILE A 113 8.21 -1.99 13.18
C ILE A 113 8.02 -3.37 13.83
N ALA A 114 6.87 -4.01 13.64
CA ALA A 114 6.55 -5.32 14.21
C ALA A 114 7.34 -6.49 13.61
N GLY A 115 8.05 -6.27 12.49
CA GLY A 115 8.90 -7.27 11.84
C GLY A 115 8.24 -8.00 10.66
N GLN A 116 9.01 -8.84 9.96
CA GLN A 116 8.62 -9.45 8.68
C GLN A 116 7.49 -10.50 8.79
N ASN A 117 7.34 -11.13 9.94
CA ASN A 117 6.34 -12.20 10.16
C ASN A 117 5.05 -11.68 10.80
N ASP A 118 4.89 -10.36 10.84
CA ASP A 118 3.80 -9.72 11.55
C ASP A 118 3.07 -8.68 10.69
N HIS A 119 1.91 -8.27 11.17
CA HIS A 119 1.12 -7.21 10.55
C HIS A 119 1.88 -5.88 10.63
N PRO A 120 2.02 -5.15 9.50
CA PRO A 120 2.76 -3.89 9.48
C PRO A 120 2.14 -2.85 10.41
N ASP A 121 0.83 -2.98 10.65
CA ASP A 121 0.01 -2.15 11.53
C ASP A 121 -0.06 -2.64 12.99
N ARG A 122 0.77 -3.62 13.39
CA ARG A 122 0.80 -4.05 14.78
C ARG A 122 1.47 -2.99 15.65
N CYS A 123 0.72 -2.49 16.63
CA CYS A 123 1.22 -1.54 17.60
C CYS A 123 2.24 -2.21 18.54
N PRO A 124 3.45 -1.66 18.70
CA PRO A 124 4.47 -2.22 19.59
C PRO A 124 4.13 -2.10 21.08
N GLU A 125 3.22 -1.19 21.45
CA GLU A 125 2.85 -0.95 22.86
C GLU A 125 1.70 -1.87 23.31
N CYS A 126 0.60 -1.94 22.56
CA CYS A 126 -0.58 -2.72 22.94
C CYS A 126 -0.80 -4.01 22.14
N GLY A 127 -0.01 -4.26 21.10
CA GLY A 127 -0.08 -5.47 20.27
C GLY A 127 -1.29 -5.56 19.33
N GLN A 128 -2.20 -4.58 19.34
CA GLN A 128 -3.35 -4.56 18.45
C GLN A 128 -2.96 -4.24 17.01
N SER A 129 -3.67 -4.86 16.06
CA SER A 129 -3.57 -4.64 14.62
C SER A 129 -4.99 -4.49 14.06
N ALA A 130 -5.25 -3.38 13.37
CA ALA A 130 -6.51 -3.13 12.67
C ALA A 130 -6.76 -4.19 11.59
N THR A 131 -5.70 -4.69 10.94
CA THR A 131 -5.78 -5.76 9.95
C THR A 131 -6.30 -7.06 10.57
N GLU A 132 -5.80 -7.44 11.73
CA GLU A 132 -6.27 -8.64 12.44
C GLU A 132 -7.72 -8.52 12.89
N GLU A 133 -8.09 -7.38 13.47
CA GLU A 133 -9.47 -7.14 13.90
C GLU A 133 -10.45 -7.17 12.74
N SER A 134 -10.09 -6.53 11.62
CA SER A 134 -10.90 -6.54 10.40
C SER A 134 -11.00 -7.94 9.79
N ARG A 135 -9.95 -8.77 9.90
CA ARG A 135 -9.99 -10.18 9.47
C ARG A 135 -10.91 -10.99 10.37
N LYS A 136 -10.83 -10.83 11.69
CA LYS A 136 -11.70 -11.53 12.66
C LYS A 136 -13.18 -11.18 12.45
N LYS A 137 -13.51 -9.90 12.24
CA LYS A 137 -14.88 -9.46 11.95
C LYS A 137 -15.44 -10.12 10.69
N ARG A 138 -14.69 -10.12 9.58
CA ARG A 138 -15.09 -10.79 8.34
C ARG A 138 -15.31 -12.30 8.48
N LEU A 139 -14.57 -12.97 9.37
CA LEU A 139 -14.74 -14.39 9.65
C LEU A 139 -15.91 -14.68 10.60
N ALA A 140 -16.31 -13.71 11.43
CA ALA A 140 -17.46 -13.83 12.32
C ALA A 140 -18.79 -13.51 11.62
N GLU A 141 -18.75 -12.75 10.53
CA GLU A 141 -19.90 -12.31 9.73
C GLU A 141 -20.21 -13.20 8.52
N GLY A 142 -19.34 -14.16 8.19
CA GLY A 142 -19.48 -15.09 7.06
C GLY A 142 -19.78 -16.51 7.51
#